data_AF-A0A2V9AH54-F1
#
_entry.id   AF-A0A2V9AH54-F1
#
_cell.length_a   1.000
_cell.length_b   1.000
_cell.length_c   1.000
_cell.angle_alpha   90.00
_cell.angle_beta   90.00
_cell.angle_gamma   90.00
#
_symmetry.space_group_name_H-M   'P 1'
#
loop_
_entity.id
_entity.type
_entity.pdbx_description
1 polymer ?
#
loop_
_entity_poly.entity_id
_entity_poly.type
_entity_poly.pdbx_seq_one_letter_code
_entity_poly.pdbx_strand_id
1 'polypeptide(L)'
;MVMALLAGPALAQQPGAQPSGPAPEKTPFNDPQSNSEKKKIETPGDKGNKSQDRQTDASGTSKDRLFFTLPNFLTLENANQVPPLTAGQKFKVVARSSFDYVQYPWYGFLAGIGQAENSEAGYGQGAQGYGKRFGAAAADGTIENFMTSAVLPSLLRQDPRFFQSGHGGFRRRTWYALTRILVTRGDNGKSQFNYSEVFGSAFSAAVSTYSYHPHADRRVGNTAKVWGTQVGYDSLTYVVKEFWPDIRRKLRKKKE
;
A
#
# COMPACT_ATOMS: atom_id res chain seq x y z
N MET A 1 -9.37 21.82 -4.02
CA MET A 1 -10.57 21.00 -4.34
C MET A 1 -10.33 20.42 -5.70
N VAL A 2 -9.84 19.18 -5.75
CA VAL A 2 -9.54 18.38 -6.95
C VAL A 2 -9.84 16.95 -6.46
N MET A 3 -10.78 16.14 -6.94
CA MET A 3 -11.61 16.13 -8.15
C MET A 3 -13.06 15.73 -7.83
N ALA A 4 -13.98 16.21 -8.66
CA ALA A 4 -15.37 15.78 -8.72
C ALA A 4 -15.54 14.53 -9.59
N LEU A 5 -16.60 13.77 -9.28
CA LEU A 5 -17.32 12.77 -10.09
C LEU A 5 -16.75 11.34 -10.15
N LEU A 6 -17.43 10.42 -9.45
CA LEU A 6 -18.32 9.41 -10.05
C LEU A 6 -18.98 8.58 -8.93
N ALA A 7 -20.15 9.02 -8.46
CA ALA A 7 -21.03 8.22 -7.61
C ALA A 7 -22.04 7.48 -8.51
N GLY A 8 -21.97 6.15 -8.53
CA GLY A 8 -23.02 5.27 -9.07
C GLY A 8 -23.85 4.69 -7.91
N PRO A 9 -25.13 4.32 -8.14
CA PRO A 9 -26.08 4.07 -7.06
C PRO A 9 -25.83 2.74 -6.35
N ALA A 10 -26.08 2.77 -5.04
CA ALA A 10 -26.15 1.61 -4.17
C ALA A 10 -27.32 0.70 -4.54
N LEU A 11 -27.06 -0.60 -4.70
CA LEU A 11 -28.08 -1.64 -4.74
C LEU A 11 -28.22 -2.27 -3.36
N ALA A 12 -29.47 -2.29 -2.89
CA ALA A 12 -29.92 -2.76 -1.60
C ALA A 12 -29.72 -4.27 -1.40
N GLN A 13 -29.46 -4.65 -0.15
CA GLN A 13 -29.57 -5.99 0.40
C GLN A 13 -31.04 -6.40 0.58
N GLN A 14 -31.34 -7.70 0.49
CA GLN A 14 -32.23 -8.44 1.41
C GLN A 14 -32.14 -9.98 1.16
N PRO A 15 -32.59 -10.86 2.09
CA PRO A 15 -31.77 -11.99 2.57
C PRO A 15 -32.45 -13.38 2.51
N GLY A 16 -31.68 -14.43 2.86
CA GLY A 16 -32.20 -15.61 3.57
C GLY A 16 -32.32 -16.92 2.78
N ALA A 17 -31.64 -17.97 3.26
CA ALA A 17 -32.19 -19.30 3.63
C ALA A 17 -31.16 -20.45 3.49
N GLN A 18 -30.72 -20.98 4.63
CA GLN A 18 -30.45 -22.41 4.90
C GLN A 18 -31.57 -22.88 5.87
N PRO A 19 -31.81 -24.18 6.18
CA PRO A 19 -30.90 -25.34 6.13
C PRO A 19 -31.56 -26.70 5.72
N SER A 20 -30.75 -27.77 5.56
CA SER A 20 -31.13 -29.16 5.91
C SER A 20 -29.98 -30.16 5.64
N GLY A 21 -29.53 -30.89 6.67
CA GLY A 21 -28.84 -32.20 6.55
C GLY A 21 -29.84 -33.37 6.75
N PRO A 22 -29.44 -34.64 7.06
CA PRO A 22 -28.09 -35.21 7.29
C PRO A 22 -27.76 -36.61 6.65
N ALA A 23 -26.45 -36.96 6.64
CA ALA A 23 -25.77 -38.27 6.91
C ALA A 23 -26.07 -39.57 6.10
N PRO A 24 -25.29 -40.68 6.25
CA PRO A 24 -23.82 -40.87 6.40
C PRO A 24 -23.24 -42.05 5.53
N GLU A 25 -21.91 -42.18 5.35
CA GLU A 25 -21.25 -43.52 5.39
C GLU A 25 -19.71 -43.53 5.54
N LYS A 26 -19.30 -44.06 6.70
CA LYS A 26 -18.18 -44.97 7.08
C LYS A 26 -16.86 -45.03 6.28
N THR A 27 -15.78 -44.77 7.03
CA THR A 27 -14.37 -45.19 6.85
C THR A 27 -14.17 -46.71 6.94
N PRO A 28 -13.01 -47.27 6.51
CA PRO A 28 -11.91 -47.47 7.47
C PRO A 28 -10.50 -47.13 6.95
N PHE A 29 -9.66 -46.91 7.97
CA PHE A 29 -8.25 -46.57 8.04
C PHE A 29 -7.34 -47.77 7.68
N ASN A 30 -6.14 -47.52 7.11
CA ASN A 30 -4.92 -48.29 7.39
C ASN A 30 -3.66 -47.63 6.81
N ASP A 31 -2.76 -47.21 7.71
CA ASP A 31 -1.31 -47.10 7.49
C ASP A 31 -0.65 -48.46 7.79
N PRO A 32 0.54 -48.75 7.25
CA PRO A 32 1.71 -48.75 8.13
C PRO A 32 3.01 -48.18 7.51
N GLN A 33 3.84 -47.60 8.38
CA GLN A 33 5.23 -47.18 8.14
C GLN A 33 6.15 -48.33 7.70
N SER A 34 7.12 -48.05 6.82
CA SER A 34 8.50 -48.57 6.92
C SER A 34 9.49 -47.75 6.09
N ASN A 35 10.76 -47.86 6.48
CA ASN A 35 11.92 -47.00 6.31
C ASN A 35 12.64 -47.11 4.94
N SER A 36 13.36 -46.03 4.60
CA SER A 36 14.69 -45.97 3.94
C SER A 36 14.91 -46.64 2.56
N GLU A 37 15.20 -45.83 1.53
CA GLU A 37 16.57 -45.63 1.00
C GLU A 37 16.60 -44.80 -0.29
N LYS A 38 17.67 -44.01 -0.40
CA LYS A 38 17.99 -43.06 -1.48
C LYS A 38 18.18 -43.76 -2.82
N LYS A 39 17.57 -43.23 -3.90
CA LYS A 39 18.15 -43.34 -5.24
C LYS A 39 17.96 -42.04 -6.03
N LYS A 40 19.09 -41.38 -6.24
CA LYS A 40 19.32 -40.21 -7.10
C LYS A 40 19.03 -40.63 -8.54
N ILE A 41 18.03 -40.03 -9.18
CA ILE A 41 17.84 -40.08 -10.63
C ILE A 41 18.03 -38.65 -11.14
N GLU A 42 19.20 -38.39 -11.71
CA GLU A 42 19.45 -37.22 -12.54
C GLU A 42 18.90 -37.52 -13.94
N THR A 43 18.08 -36.62 -14.48
CA THR A 43 17.74 -36.58 -15.91
C THR A 43 17.77 -35.11 -16.36
N PRO A 44 18.29 -34.81 -17.56
CA PRO A 44 18.86 -33.51 -17.89
C PRO A 44 17.85 -32.56 -18.52
N GLY A 45 17.96 -31.28 -18.15
CA GLY A 45 17.71 -30.13 -19.02
C GLY A 45 16.25 -29.85 -19.42
N ASP A 46 15.54 -29.11 -18.57
CA ASP A 46 14.51 -28.17 -19.05
C ASP A 46 14.96 -26.74 -18.74
N LYS A 47 15.25 -25.98 -19.80
CA LYS A 47 15.52 -24.54 -19.74
C LYS A 47 14.20 -23.80 -19.55
N GLY A 48 13.60 -23.98 -18.37
CA GLY A 48 12.46 -23.21 -17.90
C GLY A 48 12.87 -21.78 -17.54
N ASN A 49 12.70 -20.88 -18.51
CA ASN A 49 12.46 -19.44 -18.37
C ASN A 49 12.76 -18.81 -16.98
N LYS A 50 14.02 -18.40 -16.77
CA LYS A 50 14.41 -17.45 -15.71
C LYS A 50 13.86 -16.04 -16.02
N SER A 51 12.54 -15.88 -15.97
CA SER A 51 11.91 -14.57 -15.94
C SER A 51 12.03 -14.00 -14.53
N GLN A 52 13.23 -13.49 -14.21
CA GLN A 52 13.55 -12.50 -13.19
C GLN A 52 12.66 -12.52 -11.93
N ASP A 53 12.92 -13.43 -11.00
CA ASP A 53 12.76 -13.17 -9.57
C ASP A 53 13.63 -11.97 -9.20
N ARG A 54 13.07 -10.76 -9.28
CA ARG A 54 13.76 -9.55 -8.83
C ARG A 54 13.67 -9.51 -7.31
N GLN A 55 14.69 -10.06 -6.66
CA GLN A 55 15.13 -9.83 -5.29
C GLN A 55 14.06 -9.21 -4.37
N THR A 56 13.08 -10.01 -3.98
CA THR A 56 12.64 -9.97 -2.59
C THR A 56 13.87 -10.33 -1.78
N ASP A 57 14.50 -9.34 -1.12
CA ASP A 57 15.53 -9.66 -0.13
C ASP A 57 14.92 -10.64 0.88
N ALA A 58 15.74 -11.48 1.53
CA ALA A 58 15.28 -12.35 2.62
C ALA A 58 14.54 -11.60 3.75
N SER A 59 14.58 -10.25 3.74
CA SER A 59 13.81 -9.35 4.60
C SER A 59 12.34 -9.18 4.23
N GLY A 60 11.86 -9.72 3.11
CA GLY A 60 10.46 -9.58 2.67
C GLY A 60 10.06 -8.18 2.19
N THR A 61 11.02 -7.35 1.79
CA THR A 61 10.79 -6.01 1.24
C THR A 61 11.43 -5.87 -0.14
N SER A 62 11.01 -4.87 -0.92
CA SER A 62 11.48 -4.62 -2.28
C SER A 62 12.55 -3.51 -2.33
N LYS A 63 13.37 -3.52 -3.38
CA LYS A 63 14.26 -2.40 -3.76
C LYS A 63 13.71 -1.59 -4.95
N ASP A 64 12.48 -1.87 -5.37
CA ASP A 64 11.87 -1.22 -6.52
C ASP A 64 11.65 0.28 -6.30
N ARG A 65 11.57 1.01 -7.43
CA ARG A 65 11.20 2.42 -7.49
C ARG A 65 10.12 2.64 -8.54
N LEU A 66 9.02 3.29 -8.15
CA LEU A 66 7.99 3.77 -9.07
C LEU A 66 8.62 4.85 -9.97
N PHE A 67 8.33 4.81 -11.26
CA PHE A 67 8.89 5.74 -12.25
C PHE A 67 10.43 5.81 -12.24
N PHE A 68 11.10 4.75 -11.76
CA PHE A 68 12.54 4.65 -11.55
C PHE A 68 13.11 5.59 -10.47
N THR A 69 12.28 6.36 -9.77
CA THR A 69 12.72 7.39 -8.82
C THR A 69 12.06 7.23 -7.45
N LEU A 70 10.74 7.18 -7.38
CA LEU A 70 10.02 7.20 -6.11
C LEU A 70 10.14 5.85 -5.38
N PRO A 71 10.40 5.83 -4.06
CA PRO A 71 10.59 4.58 -3.32
C PRO A 71 9.33 3.70 -3.37
N ASN A 72 9.52 2.40 -3.64
CA ASN A 72 8.44 1.41 -3.73
C ASN A 72 8.73 0.16 -2.87
N PHE A 73 9.36 0.35 -1.71
CA PHE A 73 9.96 -0.75 -0.94
C PHE A 73 8.94 -1.68 -0.26
N LEU A 74 7.70 -1.24 -0.13
CA LEU A 74 6.58 -2.01 0.43
C LEU A 74 5.70 -2.70 -0.62
N THR A 75 6.06 -2.68 -1.91
CA THR A 75 5.30 -3.35 -2.96
C THR A 75 5.94 -4.66 -3.37
N LEU A 76 5.16 -5.74 -3.38
CA LEU A 76 5.61 -7.08 -3.73
C LEU A 76 4.84 -7.63 -4.94
N GLU A 77 5.55 -8.10 -5.96
CA GLU A 77 4.96 -8.69 -7.17
C GLU A 77 4.59 -10.17 -6.98
N ASN A 78 5.33 -10.89 -6.13
CA ASN A 78 5.11 -12.30 -5.83
C ASN A 78 4.65 -12.47 -4.38
N ALA A 79 3.35 -12.70 -4.19
CA ALA A 79 2.71 -12.79 -2.87
C ALA A 79 2.89 -14.15 -2.17
N ASN A 80 3.58 -15.10 -2.81
CA ASN A 80 3.68 -16.47 -2.36
C ASN A 80 4.74 -16.60 -1.26
N GLN A 81 4.24 -16.80 -0.03
CA GLN A 81 4.98 -17.20 1.17
C GLN A 81 6.12 -16.29 1.60
N VAL A 82 5.86 -14.98 1.65
CA VAL A 82 6.76 -14.05 2.34
C VAL A 82 6.31 -13.96 3.81
N PRO A 83 7.20 -14.22 4.79
CA PRO A 83 6.83 -14.04 6.19
C PRO A 83 6.42 -12.59 6.47
N PRO A 84 5.57 -12.36 7.49
CA PRO A 84 5.20 -11.01 7.90
C PRO A 84 6.42 -10.23 8.39
N LEU A 85 6.39 -8.92 8.21
CA LEU A 85 7.45 -8.06 8.75
C LEU A 85 7.34 -7.98 10.27
N THR A 86 8.47 -8.05 10.97
CA THR A 86 8.51 -7.68 12.39
C THR A 86 8.26 -6.19 12.55
N ALA A 87 7.82 -5.74 13.74
CA ALA A 87 7.64 -4.32 14.01
C ALA A 87 8.90 -3.50 13.65
N GLY A 88 10.09 -3.94 14.09
CA GLY A 88 11.36 -3.27 13.74
C GLY A 88 11.62 -3.20 12.23
N GLN A 89 11.24 -4.23 11.47
CA GLN A 89 11.35 -4.19 10.00
C GLN A 89 10.37 -3.19 9.38
N LYS A 90 9.13 -3.08 9.90
CA LYS A 90 8.14 -2.08 9.46
C LYS A 90 8.66 -0.66 9.67
N PHE A 91 9.17 -0.34 10.86
CA PHE A 91 9.78 0.96 11.13
C PHE A 91 11.00 1.23 10.25
N LYS A 92 11.89 0.24 10.07
CA LYS A 92 13.09 0.39 9.24
C LYS A 92 12.77 0.70 7.78
N VAL A 93 11.83 -0.02 7.17
CA VAL A 93 11.46 0.21 5.76
C VAL A 93 10.73 1.53 5.58
N VAL A 94 9.87 1.92 6.52
CA VAL A 94 9.17 3.20 6.48
C VAL A 94 10.13 4.37 6.67
N ALA A 95 11.08 4.29 7.60
CA ALA A 95 12.13 5.29 7.75
C ALA A 95 12.95 5.42 6.46
N ARG A 96 13.36 4.30 5.87
CA ARG A 96 14.08 4.29 4.59
C ARG A 96 13.28 4.95 3.45
N SER A 97 11.97 4.75 3.40
CA SER A 97 11.09 5.33 2.38
C SER A 97 10.82 6.82 2.61
N SER A 98 10.60 7.22 3.86
CA SER A 98 10.22 8.58 4.25
C SER A 98 11.39 9.56 4.16
N PHE A 99 12.61 9.07 4.39
CA PHE A 99 13.86 9.85 4.31
C PHE A 99 14.67 9.54 3.05
N ASP A 100 14.07 8.90 2.03
CA ASP A 100 14.72 8.72 0.74
C ASP A 100 15.01 10.10 0.12
N TYR A 101 16.17 10.26 -0.51
CA TYR A 101 16.60 11.54 -1.06
C TYR A 101 15.63 12.11 -2.11
N VAL A 102 14.81 11.28 -2.75
CA VAL A 102 13.79 11.71 -3.72
C VAL A 102 12.58 12.37 -3.04
N GLN A 103 12.37 12.16 -1.73
CA GLN A 103 11.25 12.76 -1.00
C GLN A 103 11.38 14.28 -0.88
N TYR A 104 12.58 14.80 -0.67
CA TYR A 104 12.80 16.25 -0.55
C TYR A 104 12.37 17.03 -1.80
N PRO A 105 12.83 16.72 -3.03
CA PRO A 105 12.35 17.42 -4.22
C PRO A 105 10.85 17.15 -4.48
N TRP A 106 10.32 15.99 -4.10
CA TRP A 106 8.89 15.69 -4.20
C TRP A 106 8.04 16.62 -3.32
N TYR A 107 8.39 16.78 -2.04
CA TYR A 107 7.72 17.73 -1.14
C TYR A 107 7.93 19.18 -1.58
N GLY A 108 9.08 19.50 -2.18
CA GLY A 108 9.32 20.80 -2.83
C GLY A 108 8.33 21.06 -3.97
N PHE A 109 8.14 20.07 -4.84
CA PHE A 109 7.16 20.16 -5.92
C PHE A 109 5.72 20.34 -5.40
N LEU A 110 5.31 19.57 -4.38
CA LEU A 110 3.99 19.73 -3.76
C LEU A 110 3.82 21.11 -3.11
N ALA A 111 4.84 21.62 -2.43
CA ALA A 111 4.83 22.98 -1.88
C ALA A 111 4.72 24.04 -2.98
N GLY A 112 5.35 23.82 -4.14
CA GLY A 112 5.24 24.70 -5.31
C GLY A 112 3.84 24.77 -5.87
N ILE A 113 3.14 23.62 -5.98
CA ILE A 113 1.72 23.58 -6.35
C ILE A 113 0.90 24.34 -5.31
N GLY A 114 1.06 24.01 -4.03
CA GLY A 114 0.33 24.68 -2.95
C GLY A 114 0.57 26.19 -2.90
N GLN A 115 1.78 26.64 -3.26
CA GLN A 115 2.13 28.05 -3.38
C GLN A 115 1.35 28.72 -4.52
N ALA A 116 1.33 28.08 -5.71
CA ALA A 116 0.64 28.57 -6.90
C ALA A 116 -0.88 28.63 -6.71
N GLU A 117 -1.44 27.67 -5.99
CA GLU A 117 -2.86 27.62 -5.64
C GLU A 117 -3.23 28.50 -4.44
N ASN A 118 -2.23 29.09 -3.76
CA ASN A 118 -2.41 29.80 -2.50
C ASN A 118 -3.13 28.96 -1.43
N SER A 119 -2.89 27.65 -1.42
CA SER A 119 -3.38 26.73 -0.38
C SER A 119 -2.84 27.13 0.98
N GLU A 120 -3.65 27.01 2.05
CA GLU A 120 -3.29 27.48 3.41
C GLU A 120 -2.84 28.95 3.39
N ALA A 121 -3.73 29.86 2.94
CA ALA A 121 -3.40 31.28 2.69
C ALA A 121 -2.78 32.00 3.92
N GLY A 122 -3.05 31.52 5.14
CA GLY A 122 -2.43 32.01 6.37
C GLY A 122 -0.91 31.86 6.44
N TYR A 123 -0.29 31.03 5.58
CA TYR A 123 1.16 30.96 5.44
C TYR A 123 1.77 32.14 4.68
N GLY A 124 0.96 32.88 3.92
CA GLY A 124 1.42 33.97 3.06
C GLY A 124 2.07 33.48 1.75
N GLN A 125 2.65 34.42 1.02
CA GLN A 125 3.35 34.18 -0.26
C GLN A 125 4.86 34.44 -0.13
N GLY A 126 5.60 34.25 -1.23
CA GLY A 126 7.06 34.35 -1.24
C GLY A 126 7.78 33.18 -0.56
N ALA A 127 9.10 33.31 -0.38
CA ALA A 127 9.97 32.23 0.10
C ALA A 127 9.57 31.70 1.49
N GLN A 128 9.11 32.57 2.39
CA GLN A 128 8.65 32.16 3.72
C GLN A 128 7.39 31.29 3.65
N GLY A 129 6.39 31.70 2.85
CA GLY A 129 5.17 30.93 2.65
C GLY A 129 5.46 29.57 2.00
N TYR A 130 6.35 29.55 1.01
CA TYR A 130 6.79 28.32 0.36
C TYR A 130 7.49 27.37 1.35
N GLY A 131 8.40 27.90 2.19
CA GLY A 131 9.09 27.13 3.21
C GLY A 131 8.14 26.50 4.23
N LYS A 132 7.08 27.21 4.64
CA LYS A 132 6.03 26.66 5.50
C LYS A 132 5.27 25.52 4.82
N ARG A 133 4.87 25.70 3.55
CA ARG A 133 4.19 24.65 2.77
C ARG A 133 5.07 23.42 2.57
N PHE A 134 6.36 23.62 2.34
CA PHE A 134 7.34 22.55 2.25
C PHE A 134 7.45 21.76 3.56
N GLY A 135 7.62 22.47 4.69
CA GLY A 135 7.67 21.85 6.01
C GLY A 135 6.40 21.08 6.34
N ALA A 136 5.23 21.66 6.03
CA ALA A 136 3.94 21.01 6.22
C ALA A 136 3.82 19.73 5.36
N ALA A 137 4.12 19.81 4.06
CA ALA A 137 4.06 18.64 3.16
C ALA A 137 5.01 17.52 3.60
N ALA A 138 6.23 17.87 4.02
CA ALA A 138 7.20 16.90 4.53
C ALA A 138 6.75 16.26 5.86
N ALA A 139 6.17 17.06 6.77
CA ALA A 139 5.62 16.58 8.03
C ALA A 139 4.41 15.66 7.78
N ASP A 140 3.44 16.10 6.98
CA ASP A 140 2.24 15.34 6.60
C ASP A 140 2.63 13.97 6.05
N GLY A 141 3.44 13.94 4.99
CA GLY A 141 3.84 12.69 4.34
C GLY A 141 4.63 11.77 5.26
N THR A 142 5.49 12.32 6.13
CA THR A 142 6.26 11.52 7.07
C THR A 142 5.36 10.93 8.16
N ILE A 143 4.51 11.75 8.80
CA ILE A 143 3.61 11.29 9.86
C ILE A 143 2.65 10.24 9.31
N GLU A 144 2.07 10.47 8.13
CA GLU A 144 1.22 9.51 7.43
C GLU A 144 1.92 8.18 7.17
N ASN A 145 3.09 8.18 6.53
CA ASN A 145 3.85 6.96 6.28
C ASN A 145 4.14 6.18 7.57
N PHE A 146 4.54 6.85 8.66
CA PHE A 146 4.78 6.17 9.94
C PHE A 146 3.49 5.63 10.55
N MET A 147 2.40 6.38 10.53
CA MET A 147 1.14 5.94 11.12
C MET A 147 0.51 4.78 10.36
N THR A 148 0.43 4.87 9.03
CA THR A 148 -0.24 3.86 8.19
C THR A 148 0.61 2.64 7.93
N SER A 149 1.94 2.77 7.96
CA SER A 149 2.87 1.69 7.53
C SER A 149 3.83 1.17 8.61
N ALA A 150 3.96 1.83 9.77
CA ALA A 150 4.82 1.37 10.87
C ALA A 150 4.08 1.22 12.20
N VAL A 151 3.53 2.30 12.74
CA VAL A 151 2.94 2.36 14.10
C VAL A 151 1.69 1.49 14.19
N LEU A 152 0.62 1.83 13.45
CA LEU A 152 -0.62 1.07 13.52
C LEU A 152 -0.47 -0.35 12.98
N PRO A 153 0.26 -0.61 11.89
CA PRO A 153 0.49 -1.98 11.45
C PRO A 153 1.22 -2.84 12.47
N SER A 154 2.11 -2.26 13.28
CA SER A 154 2.77 -2.98 14.37
C SER A 154 1.81 -3.28 15.52
N LEU A 155 0.98 -2.31 15.92
CA LEU A 155 0.02 -2.45 17.02
C LEU A 155 -1.13 -3.40 16.66
N LEU A 156 -1.67 -3.27 15.46
CA LEU A 156 -2.84 -3.99 14.96
C LEU A 156 -2.47 -5.28 14.21
N ARG A 157 -1.18 -5.63 14.16
CA ARG A 157 -0.65 -6.82 13.48
C ARG A 157 -1.10 -6.91 12.03
N GLN A 158 -0.95 -5.79 11.31
CA GLN A 158 -1.25 -5.70 9.88
C GLN A 158 0.03 -5.65 9.07
N ASP A 159 -0.01 -6.22 7.86
CA ASP A 159 1.09 -6.14 6.92
C ASP A 159 0.97 -4.82 6.14
N PRO A 160 1.96 -3.92 6.21
CA PRO A 160 1.90 -2.65 5.48
C PRO A 160 2.24 -2.80 3.99
N ARG A 161 2.57 -4.01 3.53
CA ARG A 161 2.97 -4.25 2.13
C ARG A 161 1.76 -4.30 1.21
N PHE A 162 1.90 -3.65 0.05
CA PHE A 162 0.99 -3.84 -1.07
C PHE A 162 1.41 -5.07 -1.85
N PHE A 163 0.56 -6.10 -1.83
CA PHE A 163 0.74 -7.31 -2.63
C PHE A 163 0.07 -7.10 -3.98
N GLN A 164 0.83 -7.19 -5.06
CA GLN A 164 0.29 -7.06 -6.39
C GLN A 164 -0.63 -8.24 -6.71
N SER A 165 -1.75 -7.96 -7.38
CA SER A 165 -2.58 -9.01 -7.96
C SER A 165 -1.87 -9.66 -9.15
N GLY A 166 -1.34 -8.83 -10.06
CA GLY A 166 -0.55 -9.24 -11.22
C GLY A 166 -1.31 -10.01 -12.31
N HIS A 167 -2.57 -10.37 -12.07
CA HIS A 167 -3.35 -11.26 -12.93
C HIS A 167 -4.75 -10.70 -13.22
N GLY A 168 -5.27 -11.02 -14.41
CA GLY A 168 -6.58 -10.55 -14.87
C GLY A 168 -6.54 -9.24 -15.66
N GLY A 169 -7.71 -8.83 -16.16
CA GLY A 169 -7.87 -7.63 -16.98
C GLY A 169 -7.80 -6.32 -16.19
N PHE A 170 -7.67 -5.20 -16.90
CA PHE A 170 -7.52 -3.84 -16.35
C PHE A 170 -8.54 -3.54 -15.24
N ARG A 171 -9.84 -3.70 -15.52
CA ARG A 171 -10.92 -3.40 -14.55
C ARG A 171 -10.79 -4.18 -13.24
N ARG A 172 -10.47 -5.48 -13.32
CA ARG A 172 -10.34 -6.34 -12.14
C ARG A 172 -9.15 -5.92 -11.26
N ARG A 173 -8.04 -5.57 -11.89
CA ARG A 173 -6.81 -5.13 -11.21
C ARG A 173 -6.96 -3.74 -10.60
N THR A 174 -7.60 -2.81 -11.32
CA THR A 174 -7.94 -1.49 -10.76
C THR A 174 -8.86 -1.64 -9.55
N TRP A 175 -9.93 -2.44 -9.66
CA TRP A 175 -10.83 -2.71 -8.53
C TRP A 175 -10.08 -3.34 -7.34
N TYR A 176 -9.24 -4.34 -7.62
CA TYR A 176 -8.40 -4.95 -6.60
C TYR A 176 -7.53 -3.92 -5.86
N ALA A 177 -6.84 -3.04 -6.61
CA ALA A 177 -6.00 -2.00 -6.05
C ALA A 177 -6.78 -1.02 -5.17
N LEU A 178 -7.94 -0.54 -5.64
CA LEU A 178 -8.81 0.36 -4.89
C LEU A 178 -9.30 -0.27 -3.59
N THR A 179 -9.61 -1.57 -3.59
CA THR A 179 -10.05 -2.25 -2.35
C THR A 179 -8.95 -2.34 -1.29
N ARG A 180 -7.66 -2.13 -1.62
CA ARG A 180 -6.56 -2.24 -0.66
C ARG A 180 -6.55 -1.14 0.41
N ILE A 181 -7.23 -0.03 0.16
CA ILE A 181 -7.49 0.99 1.18
C ILE A 181 -8.29 0.43 2.35
N LEU A 182 -9.25 -0.46 2.06
CA LEU A 182 -10.15 -1.03 3.07
C LEU A 182 -9.75 -2.44 3.48
N VAL A 183 -8.93 -3.14 2.68
CA VAL A 183 -8.58 -4.54 2.92
C VAL A 183 -7.07 -4.73 2.81
N THR A 184 -6.46 -5.18 3.89
CA THR A 184 -5.04 -5.52 3.95
C THR A 184 -4.83 -6.97 4.37
N ARG A 185 -3.61 -7.48 4.20
CA ARG A 185 -3.16 -8.75 4.77
C ARG A 185 -2.74 -8.51 6.22
N GLY A 186 -3.11 -9.40 7.13
CA GLY A 186 -2.60 -9.41 8.50
C GLY A 186 -1.25 -10.09 8.59
N ASP A 187 -0.56 -9.90 9.71
CA ASP A 187 0.70 -10.61 9.97
C ASP A 187 0.48 -12.15 10.07
N ASN A 188 -0.76 -12.59 10.29
CA ASN A 188 -1.18 -13.99 10.23
C ASN A 188 -1.43 -14.51 8.79
N GLY A 189 -1.19 -13.70 7.77
CA GLY A 189 -1.38 -14.02 6.35
C GLY A 189 -2.83 -13.94 5.85
N LYS A 190 -3.82 -13.71 6.73
CA LYS A 190 -5.25 -13.63 6.36
C LYS A 190 -5.63 -12.21 5.94
N SER A 191 -6.66 -12.07 5.13
CA SER A 191 -7.21 -10.74 4.80
C SER A 191 -8.02 -10.18 5.97
N GLN A 192 -7.92 -8.88 6.21
CA GLN A 192 -8.66 -8.16 7.25
C GLN A 192 -8.91 -6.72 6.82
N PHE A 193 -9.80 -6.02 7.54
CA PHE A 193 -10.02 -4.60 7.31
C PHE A 193 -8.74 -3.79 7.58
N ASN A 194 -8.44 -2.81 6.73
CA ASN A 194 -7.23 -2.01 6.82
C ASN A 194 -7.42 -0.84 7.78
N TYR A 195 -7.46 -1.18 9.07
CA TYR A 195 -7.53 -0.21 10.16
C TYR A 195 -6.36 0.77 10.15
N SER A 196 -5.15 0.31 9.77
CA SER A 196 -3.94 1.12 9.77
C SER A 196 -4.02 2.25 8.75
N GLU A 197 -4.51 1.97 7.54
CA GLU A 197 -4.73 3.03 6.55
C GLU A 197 -5.82 3.99 6.98
N VAL A 198 -7.01 3.46 7.32
CA VAL A 198 -8.19 4.28 7.58
C VAL A 198 -8.00 5.17 8.81
N PHE A 199 -7.54 4.60 9.92
CA PHE A 199 -7.36 5.36 11.16
C PHE A 199 -6.01 6.07 11.21
N GLY A 200 -4.98 5.56 10.54
CA GLY A 200 -3.66 6.20 10.48
C GLY A 200 -3.71 7.48 9.67
N SER A 201 -4.31 7.46 8.48
CA SER A 201 -4.52 8.67 7.67
C SER A 201 -5.42 9.68 8.40
N ALA A 202 -6.50 9.22 9.05
CA ALA A 202 -7.36 10.11 9.83
C ALA A 202 -6.62 10.77 11.01
N PHE A 203 -5.78 10.02 11.71
CA PHE A 203 -4.93 10.55 12.78
C PHE A 203 -3.92 11.56 12.23
N SER A 204 -3.27 11.26 11.11
CA SER A 204 -2.33 12.17 10.46
C SER A 204 -3.01 13.46 10.00
N ALA A 205 -4.19 13.38 9.39
CA ALA A 205 -5.00 14.55 9.04
C ALA A 205 -5.35 15.40 10.27
N ALA A 206 -5.66 14.76 11.40
CA ALA A 206 -5.93 15.47 12.66
C ALA A 206 -4.67 16.17 13.18
N VAL A 207 -3.52 15.48 13.24
CA VAL A 207 -2.25 16.09 13.64
C VAL A 207 -1.92 17.27 12.75
N SER A 208 -2.00 17.10 11.43
CA SER A 208 -1.78 18.15 10.44
C SER A 208 -2.64 19.38 10.71
N THR A 209 -3.96 19.17 10.81
CA THR A 209 -4.93 20.24 11.02
C THR A 209 -4.68 20.98 12.34
N TYR A 210 -4.45 20.27 13.45
CA TYR A 210 -4.44 20.89 14.78
C TYR A 210 -3.08 21.41 15.23
N SER A 211 -1.98 20.98 14.62
CA SER A 211 -0.63 21.37 15.07
C SER A 211 -0.02 22.51 14.26
N TYR A 212 0.15 22.36 12.94
CA TYR A 212 0.90 23.31 12.12
C TYR A 212 0.08 24.04 11.06
N HIS A 213 -1.16 23.67 10.78
CA HIS A 213 -2.03 24.46 9.91
C HIS A 213 -2.58 25.73 10.59
N PRO A 214 -2.78 26.84 9.84
CA PRO A 214 -3.29 28.11 10.35
C PRO A 214 -4.60 27.95 11.13
N HIS A 215 -4.80 28.78 12.16
CA HIS A 215 -5.95 28.70 13.06
C HIS A 215 -7.32 28.78 12.35
N ALA A 216 -7.41 29.47 11.21
CA ALA A 216 -8.64 29.59 10.43
C ALA A 216 -9.12 28.24 9.85
N ASP A 217 -8.21 27.27 9.70
CA ASP A 217 -8.44 26.00 9.01
C ASP A 217 -8.64 24.82 9.98
N ARG A 218 -8.69 25.08 11.30
CA ARG A 218 -8.87 24.08 12.37
C ARG A 218 -10.33 23.68 12.61
N ARG A 219 -10.99 23.17 11.59
CA ARG A 219 -12.40 22.70 11.66
C ARG A 219 -12.50 21.21 11.34
N VAL A 220 -13.43 20.51 11.98
CA VAL A 220 -13.71 19.08 11.72
C VAL A 220 -13.98 18.81 10.23
N GLY A 221 -14.69 19.71 9.55
CA GLY A 221 -14.92 19.61 8.11
C GLY A 221 -13.64 19.74 7.26
N ASN A 222 -12.65 20.52 7.70
CA ASN A 222 -11.36 20.61 7.03
C ASN A 222 -10.54 19.33 7.25
N THR A 223 -10.51 18.80 8.46
CA THR A 223 -9.87 17.49 8.76
C THR A 223 -10.45 16.38 7.89
N ALA A 224 -11.78 16.32 7.73
CA ALA A 224 -12.43 15.33 6.85
C ALA A 224 -12.04 15.50 5.37
N LYS A 225 -11.86 16.74 4.90
CA LYS A 225 -11.41 17.05 3.54
C LYS A 225 -9.95 16.66 3.32
N VAL A 226 -9.07 16.95 4.29
CA VAL A 226 -7.65 16.54 4.27
C VAL A 226 -7.57 15.02 4.23
N TRP A 227 -8.29 14.35 5.14
CA TRP A 227 -8.35 12.89 5.19
C TRP A 227 -8.87 12.27 3.88
N GLY A 228 -9.97 12.79 3.33
CA GLY A 228 -10.51 12.30 2.05
C GLY A 228 -9.54 12.50 0.88
N THR A 229 -8.76 13.58 0.92
CA THR A 229 -7.73 13.85 -0.08
C THR A 229 -6.58 12.84 0.03
N GLN A 230 -6.11 12.53 1.24
CA GLN A 230 -5.10 11.50 1.51
C GLN A 230 -5.54 10.13 1.00
N VAL A 231 -6.75 9.68 1.37
CA VAL A 231 -7.33 8.42 0.89
C VAL A 231 -7.40 8.39 -0.64
N GLY A 232 -7.70 9.51 -1.30
CA GLY A 232 -7.67 9.64 -2.75
C GLY A 232 -6.28 9.45 -3.36
N TYR A 233 -5.25 10.06 -2.74
CA TYR A 233 -3.86 9.87 -3.17
C TYR A 233 -3.38 8.43 -2.97
N ASP A 234 -3.74 7.79 -1.87
CA ASP A 234 -3.41 6.37 -1.62
C ASP A 234 -4.10 5.45 -2.62
N SER A 235 -5.37 5.74 -2.95
CA SER A 235 -6.13 5.02 -3.98
C SER A 235 -5.36 5.00 -5.30
N LEU A 236 -4.96 6.19 -5.74
CA LEU A 236 -4.23 6.37 -6.99
C LEU A 236 -2.86 5.67 -6.92
N THR A 237 -2.17 5.77 -5.79
CA THR A 237 -0.87 5.15 -5.59
C THR A 237 -0.96 3.63 -5.64
N TYR A 238 -1.97 3.00 -5.05
CA TYR A 238 -2.19 1.56 -5.17
C TYR A 238 -2.47 1.13 -6.62
N VAL A 239 -3.24 1.91 -7.38
CA VAL A 239 -3.45 1.63 -8.81
C VAL A 239 -2.13 1.74 -9.57
N VAL A 240 -1.33 2.78 -9.32
CA VAL A 240 0.00 2.91 -9.95
C VAL A 240 0.90 1.74 -9.58
N LYS A 241 0.96 1.34 -8.31
CA LYS A 241 1.72 0.16 -7.83
C LYS A 241 1.27 -1.12 -8.53
N GLU A 242 -0.05 -1.30 -8.73
CA GLU A 242 -0.59 -2.48 -9.41
C GLU A 242 -0.15 -2.56 -10.87
N PHE A 243 -0.03 -1.45 -11.60
CA PHE A 243 0.30 -1.45 -13.04
C PHE A 243 1.77 -1.13 -13.36
N TRP A 244 2.53 -0.60 -12.40
CA TRP A 244 3.92 -0.20 -12.59
C TRP A 244 4.82 -1.32 -13.15
N PRO A 245 4.75 -2.57 -12.66
CA PRO A 245 5.57 -3.66 -13.19
C PRO A 245 5.39 -3.89 -14.69
N ASP A 246 4.16 -3.72 -15.21
CA ASP A 246 3.86 -3.90 -16.62
C ASP A 246 4.37 -2.74 -17.48
N ILE A 247 4.19 -1.50 -17.00
CA ILE A 247 4.73 -0.29 -17.64
C ILE A 247 6.25 -0.40 -17.75
N ARG A 248 6.91 -0.70 -16.62
CA ARG A 248 8.36 -0.87 -16.54
C ARG A 248 8.87 -1.98 -17.46
N ARG A 249 8.16 -3.12 -17.56
CA ARG A 249 8.50 -4.22 -18.47
C ARG A 249 8.41 -3.78 -19.93
N LYS A 250 7.37 -3.03 -20.32
CA LYS A 250 7.22 -2.48 -21.68
C LYS A 250 8.31 -1.46 -22.02
N LEU A 251 8.66 -0.57 -21.09
CA LEU A 251 9.71 0.44 -21.30
C LEU A 251 11.09 -0.19 -21.47
N ARG A 252 11.42 -1.23 -20.70
CA ARG A 252 12.70 -1.94 -20.83
C ARG A 252 12.81 -2.69 -22.16
N LYS A 253 11.75 -3.36 -22.60
CA LYS A 253 11.73 -4.07 -23.89
C LYS A 253 11.87 -3.16 -25.12
N LYS A 254 11.57 -1.87 -25.00
CA LYS A 254 11.77 -0.89 -26.09
C LYS A 254 13.20 -0.35 -26.18
N LYS A 255 14.03 -0.62 -25.17
CA LYS A 255 15.41 -0.14 -25.07
C LYS A 255 16.44 -1.20 -25.49
N GLU A 256 15.99 -2.43 -25.69
CA GLU A 256 16.72 -3.54 -26.30
C GLU A 256 16.36 -3.61 -27.78
#